data_AF-A0A3D5ARS9-F1
#
_entry.id   AF-A0A3D5ARS9-F1
#
_cell.length_a   1.000
_cell.length_b   1.000
_cell.length_c   1.000
_cell.angle_alpha   90.00
_cell.angle_beta   90.00
_cell.angle_gamma   90.00
#
_symmetry.space_group_name_H-M   'P 1'
#
loop_
_entity.id
_entity.type
_entity.pdbx_description
1 polymer ?
#
loop_
_entity_poly.entity_id
_entity_poly.type
_entity_poly.pdbx_seq_one_letter_code
_entity_poly.pdbx_strand_id
1 'polypeptide(L)'
;MGRLDPVFSRAREEGRAALVGYLPAGYPTVSRSAELLSAMIDSGADLVEVGVPYSDPVMDGPTIQAAADSALRAGFRLRDVFRVVESVSSAGGRAVVMTYWNP
;
A
#
# COMPACT_ATOMS: atom_id res chain seq x y z
N MET A 1 -0.77 -22.19 -6.14
CA MET A 1 -1.06 -21.47 -4.89
C MET A 1 -0.32 -20.15 -4.93
N GLY A 2 -1.04 -19.04 -4.85
CA GLY A 2 -0.49 -17.69 -4.90
C GLY A 2 0.13 -17.28 -3.57
N ARG A 3 0.91 -16.18 -3.58
CA ARG A 3 1.52 -15.64 -2.36
C ARG A 3 0.51 -15.10 -1.36
N LEU A 4 -0.75 -14.88 -1.74
CA LEU A 4 -1.81 -14.38 -0.86
C LEU A 4 -2.65 -15.50 -0.22
N ASP A 5 -2.64 -16.72 -0.76
CA ASP A 5 -3.50 -17.81 -0.29
C ASP A 5 -3.39 -18.04 1.23
N PRO A 6 -2.18 -18.04 1.86
CA PRO A 6 -2.09 -18.23 3.31
C PRO A 6 -2.74 -17.13 4.16
N VAL A 7 -2.89 -15.90 3.65
CA VAL A 7 -3.57 -14.81 4.37
C VAL A 7 -5.06 -15.12 4.49
N PHE A 8 -5.68 -15.46 3.36
CA PHE A 8 -7.12 -15.74 3.33
C PHE A 8 -7.46 -17.05 4.03
N SER A 9 -6.59 -18.06 3.96
CA SER A 9 -6.73 -19.29 4.76
C SER A 9 -6.73 -18.98 6.25
N ARG A 10 -5.76 -18.19 6.73
CA ARG A 10 -5.67 -17.81 8.15
C ARG A 10 -6.89 -17.03 8.62
N ALA A 11 -7.33 -16.01 7.88
CA ALA A 11 -8.51 -15.23 8.25
C ALA A 11 -9.77 -16.12 8.36
N ARG A 12 -9.91 -17.08 7.44
CA ARG A 12 -11.00 -18.06 7.45
C ARG A 12 -10.93 -19.01 8.65
N GLU A 13 -9.74 -19.51 8.99
CA GLU A 13 -9.52 -20.37 10.17
C GLU A 13 -9.83 -19.63 11.47
N GLU A 14 -9.51 -18.34 11.54
CA GLU A 14 -9.82 -17.45 12.67
C GLU A 14 -11.28 -16.99 12.70
N GLY A 15 -12.11 -17.38 11.71
CA GLY A 15 -13.53 -17.03 11.66
C GLY A 15 -13.82 -15.55 11.43
N ARG A 16 -12.89 -14.81 10.81
CA ARG A 16 -13.00 -13.36 10.57
C ARG A 16 -12.73 -12.99 9.10
N ALA A 17 -13.09 -11.77 8.73
CA ALA A 17 -12.66 -11.18 7.48
C ALA A 17 -11.17 -10.79 7.54
N ALA A 18 -10.52 -10.78 6.36
CA ALA A 18 -9.18 -10.20 6.23
C ALA A 18 -9.26 -8.67 6.23
N LEU A 19 -8.35 -8.02 6.95
CA LEU A 19 -8.20 -6.57 6.98
C LEU A 19 -7.10 -6.14 6.00
N VAL A 20 -7.47 -5.27 5.06
CA VAL A 20 -6.54 -4.70 4.06
C VAL A 20 -6.39 -3.20 4.33
N GLY A 21 -5.18 -2.76 4.62
CA GLY A 21 -4.87 -1.33 4.75
C GLY A 21 -4.43 -0.73 3.41
N TYR A 22 -4.86 0.47 3.07
CA TYR A 22 -4.45 1.17 1.84
C TYR A 22 -3.72 2.48 2.17
N LEU A 23 -2.62 2.76 1.49
CA LEU A 23 -1.95 4.07 1.54
C LEU A 23 -1.24 4.40 0.21
N PRO A 24 -1.40 5.62 -0.34
CA PRO A 24 -0.55 6.09 -1.43
C PRO A 24 0.92 6.17 -1.00
N ALA A 25 1.80 5.50 -1.74
CA ALA A 25 3.24 5.60 -1.53
C ALA A 25 3.69 7.05 -1.70
N GLY A 26 4.60 7.51 -0.85
CA GLY A 26 5.08 8.89 -0.90
C GLY A 26 4.24 9.89 -0.10
N TYR A 27 3.10 9.51 0.47
CA TYR A 27 2.30 10.37 1.35
C TYR A 27 2.48 10.00 2.85
N PRO A 28 2.81 10.95 3.74
CA PRO A 28 3.17 12.34 3.44
C PRO A 28 4.59 12.48 2.86
N THR A 29 5.45 11.47 3.03
CA THR A 29 6.76 11.33 2.36
C THR A 29 7.02 9.85 2.07
N VAL A 30 7.99 9.53 1.20
CA VAL A 30 8.35 8.12 0.91
C VAL A 30 8.75 7.35 2.17
N SER A 31 9.57 7.98 3.04
CA SER A 31 10.03 7.34 4.27
C SER A 31 8.87 7.16 5.24
N ARG A 32 8.01 8.17 5.38
CA ARG A 32 6.87 8.08 6.29
C ARG A 32 5.79 7.13 5.80
N SER A 33 5.54 7.04 4.50
CA SER A 33 4.60 6.05 3.95
C SER A 33 5.07 4.62 4.20
N ALA A 34 6.39 4.36 4.08
CA ALA A 34 6.98 3.06 4.41
C ALA A 34 6.75 2.69 5.89
N GLU A 35 7.08 3.60 6.80
CA GLU A 35 6.84 3.41 8.25
C GLU A 35 5.37 3.15 8.56
N LEU A 36 4.45 3.90 7.95
CA LEU A 36 3.01 3.77 8.19
C LEU A 36 2.47 2.43 7.66
N LEU A 37 2.90 1.99 6.48
CA LEU A 37 2.48 0.71 5.91
C LEU A 37 3.01 -0.47 6.73
N SER A 38 4.27 -0.42 7.19
CA SER A 38 4.80 -1.41 8.14
C SER A 38 4.01 -1.40 9.45
N ALA A 39 3.69 -0.22 9.99
CA ALA A 39 2.91 -0.11 11.22
C ALA A 39 1.48 -0.67 11.08
N MET A 40 0.87 -0.60 9.89
CA MET A 40 -0.43 -1.25 9.64
C MET A 40 -0.33 -2.77 9.78
N ILE A 41 0.74 -3.38 9.26
CA ILE A 41 1.01 -4.82 9.41
C ILE A 41 1.22 -5.16 10.88
N ASP A 42 2.07 -4.42 11.59
CA ASP A 42 2.35 -4.65 13.01
C ASP A 42 1.09 -4.50 13.90
N SER A 43 0.14 -3.67 13.45
CA SER A 43 -1.14 -3.44 14.13
C SER A 43 -2.22 -4.45 13.76
N GLY A 44 -1.91 -5.45 12.93
CA GLY A 44 -2.81 -6.57 12.62
C GLY A 44 -3.52 -6.50 11.26
N ALA A 45 -3.11 -5.62 10.34
CA ALA A 45 -3.54 -5.74 8.95
C ALA A 45 -2.97 -7.04 8.34
N ASP A 46 -3.81 -7.81 7.65
CA ASP A 46 -3.37 -9.09 7.05
C ASP A 46 -2.53 -8.87 5.79
N LEU A 47 -2.79 -7.77 5.08
CA LEU A 47 -1.99 -7.28 3.97
C LEU A 47 -2.20 -5.77 3.81
N VAL A 48 -1.34 -5.13 3.04
CA VAL A 48 -1.48 -3.74 2.65
C VAL A 48 -1.51 -3.57 1.14
N GLU A 49 -2.25 -2.57 0.69
CA GLU A 49 -2.30 -2.08 -0.67
C GLU A 49 -1.50 -0.77 -0.76
N VAL A 50 -0.52 -0.77 -1.66
CA VAL A 50 0.41 0.34 -1.87
C VAL A 50 0.01 1.06 -3.15
N GLY A 51 -0.61 2.23 -3.01
CA GLY A 51 -1.05 3.04 -4.14
C GLY A 51 0.12 3.74 -4.83
N VAL A 52 0.25 3.59 -6.14
CA VAL A 52 1.16 4.39 -6.96
C VAL A 52 0.48 5.74 -7.25
N PRO A 53 1.02 6.87 -6.78
CA PRO A 53 0.49 8.18 -7.12
C PRO A 53 0.47 8.40 -8.64
N TYR A 54 -0.69 8.82 -9.16
CA TYR A 54 -0.91 9.03 -10.59
C TYR A 54 -1.45 10.45 -10.85
N SER A 55 -1.08 11.04 -11.99
CA SER A 55 -1.44 12.43 -12.33
C SER A 55 -2.93 12.63 -12.60
N ASP A 56 -3.58 11.61 -13.16
CA ASP A 56 -4.99 11.68 -13.58
C ASP A 56 -5.83 10.56 -12.91
N PRO A 57 -5.98 10.57 -11.58
CA PRO A 57 -6.59 9.50 -10.81
C PRO A 57 -8.12 9.55 -10.85
N VAL A 58 -8.71 9.29 -12.02
CA VAL A 58 -10.16 9.43 -12.26
C VAL A 58 -11.04 8.47 -11.46
N MET A 59 -10.47 7.39 -10.92
CA MET A 59 -11.21 6.37 -10.15
C MET A 59 -11.12 6.58 -8.63
N ASP A 60 -10.25 7.49 -8.17
CA ASP A 60 -10.01 7.70 -6.74
C ASP A 60 -10.88 8.82 -6.17
N GLY A 61 -11.28 8.69 -4.90
CA GLY A 61 -12.01 9.74 -4.18
C GLY A 61 -11.10 10.91 -3.75
N PRO A 62 -11.67 12.07 -3.36
CA PRO A 62 -10.93 13.31 -3.12
C PRO A 62 -9.81 13.19 -2.08
N THR A 63 -10.00 12.37 -1.05
CA THR A 63 -8.96 12.11 -0.03
C THR A 63 -7.73 11.43 -0.62
N ILE A 64 -7.94 10.42 -1.48
CA ILE A 64 -6.86 9.67 -2.10
C ILE A 64 -6.17 10.52 -3.18
N GLN A 65 -6.96 11.26 -3.96
CA GLN A 65 -6.43 12.22 -4.93
C GLN A 65 -5.50 13.25 -4.24
N ALA A 66 -5.93 13.84 -3.13
CA ALA A 66 -5.13 14.81 -2.39
C ALA A 66 -3.81 14.23 -1.86
N ALA A 67 -3.83 12.99 -1.36
CA ALA A 67 -2.63 12.29 -0.89
C ALA A 67 -1.67 11.97 -2.05
N ALA A 68 -2.17 11.45 -3.16
CA ALA A 68 -1.39 11.16 -4.37
C ALA A 68 -0.77 12.43 -4.96
N ASP A 69 -1.55 13.49 -5.09
CA ASP A 69 -1.11 14.80 -5.58
C ASP A 69 -0.04 15.42 -4.67
N SER A 70 -0.19 15.29 -3.34
CA SER A 70 0.87 15.68 -2.39
C SER A 70 2.16 14.87 -2.58
N ALA A 71 2.07 13.56 -2.82
CA ALA A 71 3.24 12.72 -3.07
C ALA A 71 3.95 13.10 -4.40
N LEU A 72 3.18 13.37 -5.46
CA LEU A 72 3.70 13.79 -6.76
C LEU A 72 4.43 15.15 -6.67
N ARG A 73 3.83 16.13 -5.99
CA ARG A 73 4.47 17.42 -5.71
C ARG A 73 5.74 17.31 -4.88
N ALA A 74 5.79 16.34 -3.97
CA ALA A 74 6.99 16.03 -3.19
C ALA A 74 8.08 15.30 -4.01
N GLY A 75 7.83 15.03 -5.29
CA GLY A 75 8.82 14.46 -6.21
C GLY A 75 8.82 12.93 -6.26
N PHE A 76 7.77 12.26 -5.80
CA PHE A 76 7.64 10.81 -5.89
C PHE A 76 7.86 10.31 -7.34
N ARG A 77 8.59 9.21 -7.49
CA ARG A 77 8.82 8.52 -8.77
C ARG A 77 8.50 7.04 -8.61
N LEU A 78 8.16 6.38 -9.71
CA LEU A 78 7.82 4.95 -9.70
C LEU A 78 8.87 4.08 -8.99
N ARG A 79 10.16 4.40 -9.13
CA ARG A 79 11.25 3.69 -8.43
C ARG A 79 11.09 3.68 -6.90
N ASP A 80 10.46 4.70 -6.33
CA ASP A 80 10.28 4.86 -4.88
C ASP A 80 9.24 3.86 -4.34
N VAL A 81 8.33 3.35 -5.19
CA VAL A 81 7.36 2.31 -4.76
C VAL A 81 8.08 1.03 -4.34
N PHE A 82 9.18 0.67 -5.00
CA PHE A 82 9.93 -0.54 -4.67
C PHE A 82 10.54 -0.44 -3.27
N ARG A 83 11.02 0.74 -2.86
CA ARG A 83 11.51 0.99 -1.50
C ARG A 83 10.40 0.80 -0.46
N VAL A 84 9.20 1.29 -0.77
CA VAL A 84 8.04 1.13 0.13
C VAL A 84 7.63 -0.34 0.23
N VAL A 85 7.50 -1.05 -0.89
CA VAL A 85 7.15 -2.48 -0.91
C VAL A 85 8.21 -3.35 -0.22
N GLU A 86 9.49 -3.02 -0.38
CA GLU A 86 10.60 -3.70 0.29
C GLU A 86 10.51 -3.56 1.81
N SER A 87 10.13 -2.38 2.32
CA SER A 87 9.96 -2.16 3.76
C SER A 87 8.85 -3.03 4.36
N VAL A 88 7.71 -3.17 3.66
CA VAL A 88 6.61 -4.05 4.08
C VAL A 88 7.05 -5.51 4.06
N SER A 89 7.73 -5.92 2.99
CA SER A 89 8.20 -7.30 2.83
C SER A 89 9.25 -7.66 3.90
N SER A 90 10.15 -6.73 4.22
CA SER A 90 11.18 -6.89 5.25
C SER A 90 10.60 -6.98 6.66
N ALA A 91 9.45 -6.36 6.90
CA ALA A 91 8.66 -6.50 8.13
C ALA A 91 7.84 -7.82 8.18
N GLY A 92 7.94 -8.67 7.16
CA GLY A 92 7.18 -9.93 7.07
C GLY A 92 5.73 -9.75 6.57
N GLY A 93 5.36 -8.54 6.17
CA GLY A 93 4.05 -8.22 5.61
C GLY A 93 3.89 -8.61 4.14
N ARG A 94 2.67 -8.49 3.64
CA ARG A 94 2.33 -8.71 2.23
C ARG A 94 1.82 -7.42 1.62
N ALA A 95 2.43 -7.00 0.52
CA ALA A 95 2.03 -5.82 -0.24
C ALA A 95 1.40 -6.21 -1.58
N VAL A 96 0.32 -5.54 -1.95
CA VAL A 96 -0.23 -5.51 -3.30
C VAL A 96 -0.06 -4.11 -3.84
N VAL A 97 0.46 -3.96 -5.06
CA VAL A 97 0.62 -2.64 -5.68
C VAL A 97 -0.66 -2.28 -6.42
N MET A 98 -1.26 -1.17 -6.05
CA MET A 98 -2.37 -0.56 -6.77
C MET A 98 -1.81 0.48 -7.74
N THR A 99 -2.07 0.28 -9.03
CA THR A 99 -1.61 1.18 -10.08
C THR A 99 -2.67 1.34 -11.16
N TYR A 100 -2.65 2.50 -11.80
CA TYR A 100 -3.33 2.69 -13.09
C TYR A 100 -2.58 1.92 -14.19
N TRP A 101 -3.22 1.80 -15.36
CA TRP A 101 -2.66 1.06 -16.49
C TRP A 101 -1.46 1.73 -17.16
N ASN A 102 -1.41 3.06 -17.16
CA ASN A 102 -0.42 3.88 -17.89
C ASN A 102 0.63 4.58 -17.00
N PRO A 103 1.04 4.01 -15.86
CA PRO A 103 1.61 4.75 -14.73
C PRO A 103 2.82 5.64 -15.06
#